data_AF-A0A843LI89-F1
#
_entry.id   AF-A0A843LI89-F1
#
_cell.length_a   1.000
_cell.length_b   1.000
_cell.length_c   1.000
_cell.angle_alpha   90.00
_cell.angle_beta   90.00
_cell.angle_gamma   90.00
#
_symmetry.space_group_name_H-M   'P 1'
#
loop_
_entity.id
_entity.type
_entity.pdbx_description
1 polymer ?
#
loop_
_entity_poly.entity_id
_entity_poly.type
_entity_poly.pdbx_seq_one_letter_code
_entity_poly.pdbx_strand_id
1 'polypeptide(L)'
;MEKSITYFEKEGENYTDELISLVKQRLDESDEIRYILIASASGASALKLADAIEGDAQIINVSHHAGFSGPNEVDISDEMIDKLEEKGVDTFIGSHAFSGVGRGITNKLGGINPPDIIADTLRMFSHGVKVACEISIMAADAGLIPVDEEIIAIGGRAQGVDTAVVLTPANMTNVFDLNIHEIIAMPRQ
;
A
#
# COMPACT_ATOMS: atom_id res chain seq x y z
N MET A 1 -0.26 -23.77 -8.94
CA MET A 1 0.94 -23.52 -8.13
C MET A 1 0.52 -23.59 -6.67
N GLU A 2 1.36 -24.13 -5.79
CA GLU A 2 1.10 -24.12 -4.34
C GLU A 2 1.97 -23.03 -3.71
N LYS A 3 1.35 -22.15 -2.92
CA LYS A 3 2.00 -21.05 -2.20
C LYS A 3 1.46 -21.01 -0.77
N SER A 4 2.31 -20.64 0.18
CA SER A 4 1.90 -20.43 1.57
C SER A 4 1.43 -19.01 1.82
N ILE A 5 0.47 -18.86 2.72
CA ILE A 5 0.02 -17.57 3.26
C ILE A 5 0.23 -17.55 4.77
N THR A 6 0.73 -16.45 5.31
CA THR A 6 0.84 -16.24 6.75
C THR A 6 -0.35 -15.44 7.28
N TYR A 7 -0.97 -15.93 8.34
CA TYR A 7 -2.03 -15.21 9.04
C TYR A 7 -1.53 -14.72 10.40
N PHE A 8 -1.43 -13.41 10.57
CA PHE A 8 -1.07 -12.81 11.87
C PHE A 8 -2.25 -12.90 12.84
N GLU A 9 -1.98 -13.02 14.13
CA GLU A 9 -3.05 -13.15 15.13
C GLU A 9 -3.93 -11.89 15.17
N LYS A 10 -3.31 -10.71 15.00
CA LYS A 10 -3.97 -9.39 15.07
C LYS A 10 -3.49 -8.44 13.97
N GLU A 11 -4.13 -7.29 13.88
CA GLU A 11 -3.65 -6.16 13.08
C GLU A 11 -2.60 -5.32 13.83
N GLY A 12 -1.75 -4.61 13.10
CA GLY A 12 -0.89 -3.54 13.63
C GLY A 12 0.63 -3.75 13.54
N GLU A 13 1.35 -2.78 14.09
CA GLU A 13 2.78 -2.56 13.82
C GLU A 13 3.73 -3.69 14.22
N ASN A 14 3.33 -4.53 15.18
CA ASN A 14 4.15 -5.61 15.72
C ASN A 14 4.54 -6.65 14.65
N TYR A 15 3.82 -6.69 13.53
CA TYR A 15 4.06 -7.64 12.43
C TYR A 15 4.90 -7.05 11.30
N THR A 16 5.33 -5.78 11.39
CA THR A 16 6.04 -5.09 10.30
C THR A 16 7.30 -5.83 9.87
N ASP A 17 8.15 -6.23 10.81
CA ASP A 17 9.43 -6.86 10.50
C ASP A 17 9.25 -8.29 9.95
N GLU A 18 8.25 -9.01 10.46
CA GLU A 18 7.88 -10.34 9.95
C GLU A 18 7.28 -10.25 8.55
N LEU A 19 6.39 -9.28 8.30
CA LEU A 19 5.81 -9.03 6.98
C LEU A 19 6.89 -8.69 5.95
N ILE A 20 7.84 -7.82 6.30
CA ILE A 20 8.97 -7.47 5.41
C ILE A 20 9.78 -8.71 5.06
N SER A 21 10.00 -9.61 6.02
CA SER A 21 10.71 -10.87 5.78
C SER A 21 9.96 -11.79 4.80
N LEU A 22 8.63 -11.88 4.93
CA LEU A 22 7.77 -12.65 4.03
C LEU A 22 7.70 -12.03 2.62
N VAL A 23 7.68 -10.70 2.52
CA VAL A 23 7.75 -9.97 1.25
C VAL A 23 9.07 -10.26 0.55
N LYS A 24 10.20 -10.17 1.27
CA LYS A 24 11.52 -10.52 0.72
C LYS A 24 11.52 -11.94 0.17
N GLN A 25 11.05 -12.91 0.95
CA GLN A 25 10.95 -14.30 0.50
C GLN A 25 10.12 -14.42 -0.79
N ARG A 26 8.95 -13.76 -0.86
CA ARG A 26 8.10 -13.82 -2.06
C ARG A 26 8.74 -13.15 -3.27
N LEU A 27 9.49 -12.07 -3.06
CA LEU A 27 10.24 -11.39 -4.11
C LEU A 27 11.35 -12.30 -4.65
N ASP A 28 12.12 -12.94 -3.76
CA ASP A 28 13.21 -13.86 -4.12
C ASP A 28 12.72 -15.10 -4.90
N GLU A 29 11.43 -15.44 -4.77
CA GLU A 29 10.78 -16.54 -5.50
C GLU A 29 10.33 -16.16 -6.93
N SER A 30 10.54 -14.92 -7.38
CA SER A 30 9.97 -14.41 -8.63
C SER A 30 10.88 -13.46 -9.39
N ASP A 31 11.28 -13.85 -10.59
CA ASP A 31 12.08 -13.02 -11.49
C ASP A 31 11.26 -11.91 -12.20
N GLU A 32 9.93 -11.94 -12.09
CA GLU A 32 9.02 -11.06 -12.85
C GLU A 32 8.57 -9.81 -12.07
N ILE A 33 8.63 -9.83 -10.74
CA ILE A 33 8.11 -8.74 -9.89
C ILE A 33 9.21 -7.68 -9.76
N ARG A 34 8.95 -6.51 -10.33
CA ARG A 34 9.93 -5.40 -10.36
C ARG A 34 9.53 -4.20 -9.51
N TYR A 35 8.29 -4.15 -9.02
CA TYR A 35 7.74 -3.01 -8.29
C TYR A 35 7.15 -3.45 -6.95
N ILE A 36 7.42 -2.64 -5.93
CA ILE A 36 6.87 -2.82 -4.60
C ILE A 36 6.30 -1.50 -4.12
N LEU A 37 5.00 -1.49 -3.82
CA LEU A 37 4.35 -0.37 -3.17
C LEU A 37 4.25 -0.62 -1.67
N ILE A 38 4.50 0.41 -0.88
CA ILE A 38 4.29 0.36 0.58
C ILE A 38 3.59 1.61 1.09
N ALA A 39 2.51 1.43 1.83
CA ALA A 39 1.87 2.51 2.57
C ALA A 39 2.66 2.83 3.84
N SER A 40 3.38 3.96 3.87
CA SER A 40 4.09 4.42 5.06
C SER A 40 3.93 5.93 5.26
N ALA A 41 2.99 6.30 6.12
CA ALA A 41 2.65 7.70 6.38
C ALA A 41 3.86 8.55 6.79
N SER A 42 4.68 8.05 7.73
CA SER A 42 5.91 8.72 8.18
C SER A 42 7.18 8.27 7.43
N GLY A 43 7.08 7.32 6.49
CA GLY A 43 8.21 6.71 5.79
C GLY A 43 8.98 5.62 6.57
N ALA A 44 8.71 5.43 7.87
CA ALA A 44 9.49 4.51 8.71
C ALA A 44 9.44 3.03 8.24
N SER A 45 8.27 2.54 7.81
CA SER A 45 8.12 1.17 7.29
C SER A 45 8.77 1.02 5.91
N ALA A 46 8.70 2.06 5.08
CA ALA A 46 9.36 2.07 3.77
C ALA A 46 10.88 2.02 3.91
N LEU A 47 11.45 2.74 4.87
CA LEU A 47 12.88 2.71 5.15
C LEU A 47 13.32 1.30 5.61
N LYS A 48 12.57 0.68 6.52
CA LYS A 48 12.83 -0.70 6.95
C LYS A 48 12.77 -1.70 5.79
N LEU A 49 11.80 -1.54 4.89
CA LEU A 49 11.66 -2.38 3.69
C LEU A 49 12.88 -2.21 2.77
N ALA A 50 13.29 -0.97 2.51
CA ALA A 50 14.43 -0.65 1.66
C ALA A 50 15.77 -1.17 2.23
N ASP A 51 15.91 -1.19 3.55
CA ASP A 51 17.09 -1.77 4.21
C ASP A 51 17.13 -3.31 4.14
N ALA A 52 15.97 -3.96 4.00
CA ALA A 52 15.86 -5.42 3.99
C ALA A 52 15.90 -6.04 2.59
N ILE A 53 15.37 -5.34 1.59
CA ILE A 53 15.30 -5.79 0.20
C ILE A 53 16.64 -5.55 -0.49
N GLU A 54 17.11 -6.58 -1.18
CA GLU A 54 18.30 -6.53 -2.01
C GLU A 54 17.87 -6.63 -3.48
N GLY A 55 18.65 -6.06 -4.40
CA GLY A 55 18.39 -6.13 -5.85
C GLY A 55 17.75 -4.87 -6.42
N ASP A 56 17.13 -5.04 -7.58
CA ASP A 56 16.72 -3.92 -8.47
C ASP A 56 15.22 -3.61 -8.43
N ALA A 57 14.47 -4.18 -7.47
CA ALA A 57 13.05 -3.90 -7.34
C ALA A 57 12.84 -2.42 -6.95
N GLN A 58 12.04 -1.71 -7.73
CA GLN A 58 11.71 -0.31 -7.46
C GLN A 58 10.67 -0.24 -6.34
N ILE A 59 11.04 0.39 -5.23
CA ILE A 59 10.16 0.61 -4.08
C ILE A 59 9.57 2.00 -4.19
N ILE A 60 8.25 2.10 -4.03
CA ILE A 60 7.52 3.36 -3.98
C ILE A 60 6.79 3.43 -2.63
N ASN A 61 7.17 4.42 -1.84
CA ASN A 61 6.49 4.79 -0.62
C ASN A 61 5.27 5.66 -0.95
N VAL A 62 4.09 5.25 -0.48
CA VAL A 62 2.88 6.07 -0.58
C VAL A 62 2.53 6.59 0.81
N SER A 63 2.64 7.91 0.99
CA SER A 63 2.26 8.60 2.22
C SER A 63 0.83 9.17 2.13
N HIS A 64 0.29 9.61 3.26
CA HIS A 64 -1.01 10.27 3.30
C HIS A 64 -1.00 11.58 2.51
N HIS A 65 -2.14 11.92 1.91
CA HIS A 65 -2.31 13.21 1.25
C HIS A 65 -2.09 14.38 2.22
N ALA A 66 -1.58 15.50 1.70
CA ALA A 66 -1.55 16.76 2.45
C ALA A 66 -2.96 17.11 2.95
N GLY A 67 -3.10 17.45 4.23
CA GLY A 67 -4.41 17.72 4.84
C GLY A 67 -5.01 16.55 5.64
N PHE A 68 -4.38 15.37 5.66
CA PHE A 68 -4.94 14.20 6.35
C PHE A 68 -4.96 14.37 7.89
N SER A 69 -3.82 14.71 8.50
CA SER A 69 -3.69 14.95 9.94
C SER A 69 -4.08 16.38 10.35
N GLY A 70 -3.92 17.35 9.45
CA GLY A 70 -4.25 18.75 9.68
C GLY A 70 -4.12 19.59 8.39
N PRO A 71 -4.78 20.76 8.29
CA PRO A 71 -4.72 21.59 7.09
C PRO A 71 -3.29 22.02 6.73
N ASN A 72 -2.88 21.73 5.49
CA ASN A 72 -1.52 21.98 4.98
C ASN A 72 -0.41 21.18 5.67
N GLU A 73 -0.74 20.13 6.42
CA GLU A 73 0.23 19.22 7.02
C GLU A 73 0.43 17.98 6.15
N VAL A 74 1.66 17.48 6.13
CA VAL A 74 2.09 16.23 5.50
C VAL A 74 2.72 15.37 6.58
N ASP A 75 2.41 14.07 6.59
CA ASP A 75 2.82 13.17 7.68
C ASP A 75 4.28 12.66 7.56
N ILE A 76 4.91 12.85 6.40
CA ILE A 76 6.31 12.56 6.15
C ILE A 76 7.13 13.86 6.15
N SER A 77 8.31 13.84 6.78
CA SER A 77 9.23 14.98 6.80
C SER A 77 10.15 14.99 5.58
N ASP A 78 10.62 16.18 5.20
CA ASP A 78 11.62 16.35 4.13
C ASP A 78 12.88 15.50 4.41
N GLU A 79 13.36 15.46 5.67
CA GLU A 79 14.49 14.62 6.07
C GLU A 79 14.26 13.12 5.82
N MET A 80 13.02 12.64 5.99
CA MET A 80 12.71 11.24 5.69
C MET A 80 12.60 11.00 4.19
N ILE A 81 12.06 11.95 3.42
CA ILE A 81 12.05 11.88 1.96
C ILE A 81 13.49 11.77 1.44
N ASP A 82 14.39 12.65 1.88
CA ASP A 82 15.81 12.61 1.50
C ASP A 82 16.44 11.25 1.82
N LYS A 83 16.17 10.68 3.01
CA LYS A 83 16.66 9.35 3.41
C LYS A 83 16.13 8.21 2.54
N LEU A 84 14.86 8.29 2.14
CA LEU A 84 14.24 7.30 1.24
C LEU A 84 14.83 7.42 -0.16
N GLU A 85 15.02 8.64 -0.67
CA GLU A 85 15.64 8.89 -1.98
C GLU A 85 17.10 8.40 -2.02
N GLU A 86 17.87 8.61 -0.95
CA GLU A 86 19.24 8.04 -0.81
C GLU A 86 19.26 6.50 -0.87
N LYS A 87 18.14 5.85 -0.53
CA LYS A 87 17.94 4.41 -0.61
C LYS A 87 17.29 3.96 -1.92
N GLY A 88 17.05 4.88 -2.86
CA GLY A 88 16.40 4.58 -4.14
C GLY A 88 14.88 4.36 -4.04
N VAL A 89 14.25 4.88 -2.98
CA VAL A 89 12.80 4.80 -2.77
C VAL A 89 12.12 6.09 -3.16
N ASP A 90 11.24 6.04 -4.15
CA ASP A 90 10.41 7.18 -4.53
C ASP A 90 9.30 7.40 -3.50
N THR A 91 8.98 8.65 -3.18
CA THR A 91 7.83 8.99 -2.32
C THR A 91 6.71 9.65 -3.12
N PHE A 92 5.50 9.10 -3.00
CA PHE A 92 4.30 9.65 -3.61
C PHE A 92 3.30 10.13 -2.54
N ILE A 93 2.72 11.31 -2.81
CA ILE A 93 1.67 11.93 -2.00
C ILE A 93 0.52 12.31 -2.93
N GLY A 94 -0.66 11.78 -2.68
CA GLY A 94 -1.84 12.03 -3.50
C GLY A 94 -3.13 11.67 -2.77
N SER A 95 -4.26 12.11 -3.32
CA SER A 95 -5.58 11.81 -2.74
C SER A 95 -5.83 10.30 -2.68
N HIS A 96 -6.36 9.82 -1.55
CA HIS A 96 -6.70 8.41 -1.36
C HIS A 96 -7.80 7.96 -2.36
N ALA A 97 -7.46 7.01 -3.24
CA ALA A 97 -8.30 6.61 -4.36
C ALA A 97 -9.69 6.07 -3.97
N PHE A 98 -9.81 5.35 -2.84
CA PHE A 98 -11.10 4.83 -2.38
C PHE A 98 -11.87 5.79 -1.48
N SER A 99 -11.62 7.09 -1.58
CA SER A 99 -12.37 8.08 -0.83
C SER A 99 -12.49 9.41 -1.59
N GLY A 100 -11.37 10.07 -1.86
CA GLY A 100 -11.28 11.32 -2.60
C GLY A 100 -12.22 12.41 -2.09
N VAL A 101 -12.71 13.24 -3.00
CA VAL A 101 -13.71 14.30 -2.71
C VAL A 101 -14.99 13.73 -2.09
N GLY A 102 -15.33 12.48 -2.40
CA GLY A 102 -16.48 11.78 -1.82
C GLY A 102 -16.46 11.73 -0.30
N ARG A 103 -15.28 11.64 0.32
CA ARG A 103 -15.11 11.72 1.78
C ARG A 103 -15.51 13.09 2.34
N GLY A 104 -15.17 14.17 1.63
CA GLY A 104 -15.56 15.52 2.01
C GLY A 104 -17.08 15.71 2.00
N ILE A 105 -17.76 15.11 1.00
CA ILE A 105 -19.22 15.12 0.88
C ILE A 105 -19.84 14.34 2.05
N THR A 106 -19.39 13.12 2.32
CA THR A 106 -19.95 12.29 3.39
C THR A 106 -19.70 12.88 4.78
N ASN A 107 -18.53 13.46 5.04
CA ASN A 107 -18.24 14.16 6.29
C ASN A 107 -19.17 15.36 6.53
N LYS A 108 -19.53 16.09 5.46
CA LYS A 108 -20.34 17.32 5.57
C LYS A 108 -21.84 17.05 5.61
N LEU A 109 -22.31 16.13 4.78
CA LEU A 109 -23.74 15.91 4.50
C LEU A 109 -24.25 14.55 5.00
N GLY A 110 -23.36 13.65 5.43
CA GLY A 110 -23.70 12.24 5.62
C GLY A 110 -23.91 11.51 4.28
N GLY A 111 -24.49 10.32 4.35
CA GLY A 111 -24.81 9.50 3.17
C GLY A 111 -23.71 8.50 2.80
N ILE A 112 -23.76 8.03 1.55
CA ILE A 112 -22.89 6.96 1.04
C ILE A 112 -22.07 7.48 -0.15
N ASN A 113 -20.79 7.15 -0.16
CA ASN A 113 -19.87 7.39 -1.28
C ASN A 113 -19.53 6.05 -1.93
N PRO A 114 -19.77 5.83 -3.24
CA PRO A 114 -19.53 4.52 -3.85
C PRO A 114 -18.10 3.95 -3.67
N PRO A 115 -17.01 4.74 -3.76
CA PRO A 115 -15.67 4.27 -3.39
C PRO A 115 -15.54 3.76 -1.95
N ASP A 116 -16.29 4.32 -1.00
CA ASP A 116 -16.28 3.84 0.39
C ASP A 116 -16.86 2.41 0.48
N ILE A 117 -17.80 2.03 -0.40
CA ILE A 117 -18.35 0.66 -0.46
C ILE A 117 -17.26 -0.33 -0.89
N ILE A 118 -16.45 0.03 -1.89
CA ILE A 118 -15.32 -0.79 -2.34
C ILE A 118 -14.31 -0.93 -1.19
N ALA A 119 -13.95 0.19 -0.55
CA ALA A 119 -13.05 0.19 0.59
C ALA A 119 -13.55 -0.71 1.73
N ASP A 120 -14.80 -0.58 2.13
CA ASP A 120 -15.38 -1.36 3.23
C ASP A 120 -15.52 -2.84 2.86
N THR A 121 -15.76 -3.16 1.59
CA THR A 121 -15.73 -4.55 1.09
C THR A 121 -14.33 -5.15 1.22
N LEU A 122 -13.27 -4.42 0.82
CA LEU A 122 -11.90 -4.91 0.96
C LEU A 122 -11.47 -5.02 2.43
N ARG A 123 -11.98 -4.14 3.30
CA ARG A 123 -11.76 -4.23 4.76
C ARG A 123 -12.35 -5.49 5.38
N MET A 124 -13.27 -6.18 4.70
CA MET A 124 -13.74 -7.50 5.15
C MET A 124 -12.63 -8.56 5.12
N PHE A 125 -11.56 -8.35 4.34
CA PHE A 125 -10.32 -9.12 4.43
C PHE A 125 -9.44 -8.56 5.55
N SER A 126 -8.93 -7.34 5.38
CA SER A 126 -8.22 -6.57 6.41
C SER A 126 -8.14 -5.10 6.01
N HIS A 127 -7.83 -4.21 6.96
CA HIS A 127 -7.49 -2.82 6.61
C HIS A 127 -6.33 -2.75 5.63
N GLY A 128 -5.31 -3.60 5.79
CA GLY A 128 -4.15 -3.65 4.92
C GLY A 128 -4.46 -4.08 3.49
N VAL A 129 -5.40 -5.03 3.25
CA VAL A 129 -5.82 -5.41 1.88
C VAL A 129 -6.45 -4.21 1.16
N LYS A 130 -7.34 -3.48 1.85
CA LYS A 130 -7.92 -2.25 1.31
C LYS A 130 -6.83 -1.24 0.94
N VAL A 131 -5.88 -1.02 1.84
CA VAL A 131 -4.79 -0.05 1.65
C VAL A 131 -3.91 -0.46 0.49
N ALA A 132 -3.51 -1.72 0.39
CA ALA A 132 -2.69 -2.24 -0.70
C ALA A 132 -3.36 -2.00 -2.07
N CYS A 133 -4.67 -2.26 -2.20
CA CYS A 133 -5.41 -1.96 -3.42
C CYS A 133 -5.50 -0.46 -3.71
N GLU A 134 -5.71 0.37 -2.67
CA GLU A 134 -5.84 1.82 -2.81
C GLU A 134 -4.54 2.48 -3.32
N ILE A 135 -3.40 2.15 -2.69
CA ILE A 135 -2.10 2.71 -3.09
C ILE A 135 -1.69 2.23 -4.49
N SER A 136 -2.15 1.05 -4.91
CA SER A 136 -1.92 0.52 -6.26
C SER A 136 -2.61 1.34 -7.33
N ILE A 137 -3.86 1.73 -7.10
CA ILE A 137 -4.59 2.62 -8.01
C ILE A 137 -3.93 4.00 -8.03
N MET A 138 -3.56 4.52 -6.87
CA MET A 138 -2.89 5.82 -6.75
C MET A 138 -1.57 5.87 -7.53
N ALA A 139 -0.72 4.86 -7.37
CA ALA A 139 0.57 4.77 -8.07
C ALA A 139 0.39 4.58 -9.58
N ALA A 140 -0.58 3.76 -10.00
CA ALA A 140 -0.92 3.56 -11.41
C ALA A 140 -1.43 4.86 -12.06
N ASP A 141 -2.30 5.62 -11.39
CA ASP A 141 -2.81 6.90 -11.89
C ASP A 141 -1.74 7.99 -11.98
N ALA A 142 -0.72 7.91 -11.12
CA ALA A 142 0.45 8.77 -11.17
C ALA A 142 1.47 8.37 -12.25
N GLY A 143 1.30 7.23 -12.91
CA GLY A 143 2.24 6.70 -13.90
C GLY A 143 3.55 6.19 -13.30
N LEU A 144 3.56 5.85 -12.00
CA LEU A 144 4.75 5.35 -11.30
C LEU A 144 4.98 3.85 -11.48
N ILE A 145 3.93 3.11 -11.85
CA ILE A 145 3.97 1.66 -12.07
C ILE A 145 3.16 1.26 -13.32
N PRO A 146 3.51 0.14 -13.96
CA PRO A 146 2.71 -0.45 -15.03
C PRO A 146 1.40 -1.06 -14.51
N VAL A 147 0.43 -1.21 -15.41
CA VAL A 147 -0.89 -1.84 -15.14
C VAL A 147 -1.06 -3.21 -15.83
N ASP A 148 -0.01 -3.68 -16.50
CA ASP A 148 0.05 -4.95 -17.22
C ASP A 148 1.06 -5.95 -16.60
N GLU A 149 1.57 -5.64 -15.41
CA GLU A 149 2.54 -6.46 -14.67
C GLU A 149 2.06 -6.74 -13.24
N GLU A 150 2.58 -7.81 -12.64
CA GLU A 150 2.38 -8.10 -11.23
C GLU A 150 3.30 -7.24 -10.35
N ILE A 151 2.73 -6.70 -9.27
CA ILE A 151 3.47 -5.95 -8.25
C ILE A 151 3.19 -6.53 -6.87
N ILE A 152 4.07 -6.23 -5.90
CA ILE A 152 3.75 -6.42 -4.48
C ILE A 152 3.22 -5.10 -3.92
N ALA A 153 2.06 -5.14 -3.27
CA ALA A 153 1.48 -3.99 -2.58
C ALA A 153 1.31 -4.28 -1.08
N ILE A 154 1.81 -3.36 -0.25
CA ILE A 154 1.94 -3.52 1.19
C ILE A 154 1.11 -2.46 1.90
N GLY A 155 0.25 -2.90 2.82
CA GLY A 155 -0.61 -2.06 3.63
C GLY A 155 -0.65 -2.50 5.10
N GLY A 156 -1.33 -1.71 5.93
CA GLY A 156 -1.52 -2.02 7.33
C GLY A 156 -2.66 -1.24 7.98
N ARG A 157 -2.80 -1.41 9.29
CA ARG A 157 -3.73 -0.63 10.11
C ARG A 157 -2.99 0.22 11.15
N ALA A 158 -3.42 1.47 11.26
CA ALA A 158 -2.91 2.46 12.22
C ALA A 158 -1.41 2.78 12.05
N GLN A 159 -0.53 1.96 12.62
CA GLN A 159 0.92 2.11 12.52
C GLN A 159 1.54 0.81 12.02
N GLY A 160 2.65 0.94 11.28
CA GLY A 160 3.32 -0.18 10.64
C GLY A 160 2.52 -0.80 9.50
N VAL A 161 2.97 -1.98 9.06
CA VAL A 161 2.35 -2.76 7.98
C VAL A 161 2.13 -4.19 8.45
N ASP A 162 0.99 -4.77 8.08
CA ASP A 162 0.58 -6.12 8.49
C ASP A 162 0.01 -6.97 7.35
N THR A 163 -0.07 -6.42 6.14
CA THR A 163 -0.65 -7.09 4.98
C THR A 163 0.20 -6.83 3.73
N ALA A 164 0.43 -7.89 2.95
CA ALA A 164 1.05 -7.78 1.63
C ALA A 164 0.36 -8.71 0.63
N VAL A 165 0.16 -8.21 -0.58
CA VAL A 165 -0.51 -8.93 -1.67
C VAL A 165 0.28 -8.80 -2.96
N VAL A 166 0.19 -9.81 -3.82
CA VAL A 166 0.60 -9.71 -5.23
C VAL A 166 -0.65 -9.39 -6.04
N LEU A 167 -0.59 -8.33 -6.86
CA LEU A 167 -1.72 -7.90 -7.68
C LEU A 167 -1.25 -7.31 -9.01
N THR A 168 -2.15 -7.26 -9.99
CA THR A 168 -2.01 -6.38 -11.16
C THR A 168 -2.84 -5.11 -10.93
N PRO A 169 -2.21 -3.92 -10.93
CA PRO A 169 -2.91 -2.65 -10.72
C PRO A 169 -3.87 -2.31 -11.85
N ALA A 170 -4.77 -1.36 -11.60
CA ALA A 170 -5.56 -0.71 -12.63
C ALA A 170 -5.70 0.78 -12.34
N ASN A 171 -5.87 1.59 -13.38
CA ASN A 171 -6.21 3.01 -13.23
C ASN A 171 -7.63 3.20 -12.72
N MET A 172 -7.92 4.34 -12.07
CA MET A 172 -9.23 4.60 -11.47
C MET A 172 -10.41 4.54 -12.45
N THR A 173 -10.17 4.83 -13.75
CA THR A 173 -11.21 4.77 -14.78
C THR A 173 -11.69 3.35 -15.05
N ASN A 174 -10.85 2.35 -14.75
CA ASN A 174 -11.10 0.93 -14.93
C ASN A 174 -10.88 0.16 -13.62
N VAL A 175 -11.29 0.74 -12.49
CA VAL A 175 -10.97 0.23 -11.13
C VAL A 175 -11.27 -1.26 -10.91
N PHE A 176 -12.28 -1.80 -11.60
CA PHE A 176 -12.67 -3.21 -11.47
C PHE A 176 -11.80 -4.19 -12.28
N ASP A 177 -10.82 -3.68 -13.03
CA ASP A 177 -9.81 -4.50 -13.70
C ASP A 177 -8.62 -4.81 -12.76
N LEU A 178 -8.55 -4.18 -11.58
CA LEU A 178 -7.57 -4.54 -10.55
C LEU A 178 -7.78 -6.00 -10.14
N ASN A 179 -6.71 -6.79 -10.19
CA ASN A 179 -6.77 -8.22 -9.91
C ASN A 179 -5.79 -8.61 -8.82
N ILE A 180 -6.28 -9.13 -7.70
CA ILE A 180 -5.45 -9.67 -6.61
C ILE A 180 -5.15 -11.13 -6.93
N HIS A 181 -3.87 -11.47 -7.07
CA HIS A 181 -3.42 -12.81 -7.46
C HIS A 181 -3.07 -13.67 -6.25
N GLU A 182 -2.37 -13.08 -5.28
CA GLU A 182 -1.88 -13.76 -4.10
C GLU A 182 -1.97 -12.87 -2.86
N ILE A 183 -2.17 -13.48 -1.70
CA ILE A 183 -2.00 -12.82 -0.40
C ILE A 183 -0.81 -13.47 0.29
N ILE A 184 0.24 -12.70 0.52
CA ILE A 184 1.49 -13.14 1.16
C ILE A 184 1.26 -13.30 2.66
N ALA A 185 0.71 -12.24 3.26
CA ALA A 185 0.33 -12.22 4.66
C ALA A 185 -0.83 -11.27 4.88
N MET A 186 -1.66 -11.58 5.87
CA MET A 186 -2.69 -10.66 6.38
C MET A 186 -3.06 -11.00 7.82
N PRO A 187 -3.63 -10.07 8.59
CA PRO A 187 -4.24 -10.35 9.88
C PRO A 187 -5.39 -11.34 9.77
N ARG A 188 -5.51 -12.22 10.76
CA ARG A 188 -6.65 -13.10 10.90
C ARG A 188 -7.86 -12.36 11.49
N GLN A 189 -7.62 -11.47 12.47
CA GLN A 189 -8.65 -10.73 13.23
C GLN A 189 -8.17 -9.43 13.89
#